data_AF-A0A838R6Y4-F1
#
_entry.id   AF-A0A838R6Y4-F1
#
_cell.length_a   1.000
_cell.length_b   1.000
_cell.length_c   1.000
_cell.angle_alpha   90.00
_cell.angle_beta   90.00
_cell.angle_gamma   90.00
#
_symmetry.space_group_name_H-M   'P 1'
#
loop_
_entity.id
_entity.type
_entity.pdbx_description
1 polymer ?
#
loop_
_entity_poly.entity_id
_entity_poly.type
_entity_poly.pdbx_seq_one_letter_code
_entity_poly.pdbx_strand_id
1 'polypeptide(L)'
;MSRPLSRELKWVVPTPELLRELVAAPLPLRLRSSSPERTFHRDIYYDTADCALSRSGVTCRLRQGSDDRRMLTLTLPSAQERLRHDSVVTELDPADSLAGESAAARRLRGLVQPAQLEALAQLHT
;
A
#
# COMPACT_ATOMS: atom_id res chain seq x y z
N MET A 1 15.18 4.26 -13.55
CA MET A 1 15.53 4.55 -12.14
C MET A 1 14.97 3.42 -11.29
N SER A 2 15.85 2.59 -10.71
CA SER A 2 15.44 1.48 -9.84
C SER A 2 14.98 2.06 -8.50
N ARG A 3 13.74 1.81 -8.11
CA ARG A 3 13.23 2.21 -6.79
C ARG A 3 13.91 1.31 -5.76
N PRO A 4 14.59 1.87 -4.73
CA PRO A 4 15.29 1.02 -3.76
C PRO A 4 14.29 0.08 -3.09
N LEU A 5 14.69 -1.18 -2.91
CA LEU A 5 14.01 -2.15 -2.07
C LEU A 5 13.92 -1.53 -0.67
N SER A 6 12.76 -0.97 -0.33
CA SER A 6 12.56 -0.37 0.98
C SER A 6 12.43 -1.53 1.97
N ARG A 7 13.51 -1.78 2.72
CA ARG A 7 13.46 -2.65 3.89
C ARG A 7 12.68 -1.93 4.98
N GLU A 8 11.36 -2.11 4.93
CA GLU A 8 10.45 -1.59 5.92
C GLU A 8 10.51 -2.45 7.18
N LEU A 9 10.87 -1.84 8.30
CA LEU A 9 10.77 -2.47 9.62
C LEU A 9 9.50 -1.96 10.30
N LYS A 10 8.65 -2.88 10.75
CA LYS A 10 7.39 -2.58 11.43
C LYS A 10 7.46 -3.02 12.87
N TRP A 11 7.14 -2.12 13.77
CA TRP A 11 6.96 -2.41 15.19
C TRP A 11 5.53 -2.06 15.59
N VAL A 12 4.96 -2.89 16.46
CA VAL A 12 3.68 -2.60 17.09
C VAL A 12 3.94 -1.67 18.27
N VAL A 13 3.26 -0.53 18.30
CA VAL A 13 3.28 0.38 19.46
C VAL A 13 2.09 0.02 20.35
N PRO A 14 2.30 -0.42 21.61
CA PRO A 14 1.22 -0.99 22.42
C PRO A 14 0.11 -0.01 22.81
N THR A 15 0.42 1.27 22.95
CA THR A 15 -0.55 2.29 23.39
C THR A 15 -0.41 3.60 22.61
N PRO A 16 -1.49 4.38 22.48
CA PRO A 16 -1.43 5.72 21.91
C PRO A 16 -0.48 6.66 22.65
N GLU A 17 -0.36 6.53 23.97
CA GLU A 17 0.52 7.35 24.82
C GLU A 17 1.99 7.13 24.45
N LEU A 18 2.40 5.87 24.29
CA LEU A 18 3.75 5.53 23.85
C LEU A 18 4.04 6.03 22.43
N LEU A 19 3.04 6.00 21.54
CA LEU A 19 3.20 6.57 20.20
C LEU A 19 3.44 8.08 20.27
N ARG A 20 2.69 8.81 21.11
CA ARG A 20 2.91 10.26 21.31
C ARG A 20 4.31 10.55 21.87
N GLU A 21 4.78 9.75 22.82
CA GLU A 21 6.12 9.87 23.38
C GLU A 21 7.20 9.64 22.30
N LEU A 22 7.08 8.58 21.49
CA LEU A 22 8.01 8.29 20.39
C LEU A 22 8.07 9.42 19.35
N VAL A 23 6.92 10.02 19.04
CA VAL A 23 6.83 11.13 18.08
C VAL A 23 7.49 12.42 18.62
N ALA A 24 7.43 12.65 19.94
CA ALA A 24 8.01 13.81 20.58
C ALA A 24 9.50 13.65 20.95
N ALA A 25 9.98 12.41 21.05
CA ALA A 25 11.37 12.12 21.40
C ALA A 25 12.35 12.65 20.33
N PRO A 26 13.54 13.14 20.74
CA PRO A 26 14.56 13.55 19.80
C PRO A 26 15.00 12.37 18.94
N LEU A 27 15.16 12.58 17.63
CA LEU A 27 15.62 11.53 16.74
C LEU A 27 17.05 11.08 17.12
N PRO A 28 17.30 9.76 17.12
CA PRO A 28 18.62 9.24 17.44
C PRO A 28 19.65 9.65 16.38
N LEU A 29 20.94 9.52 16.72
CA LEU A 29 22.07 9.71 15.80
C LEU A 29 22.14 11.10 15.12
N ARG A 30 21.55 12.14 15.74
CA ARG A 30 21.46 13.50 15.20
C ARG A 30 20.75 13.56 13.83
N LEU A 31 19.86 12.60 13.57
CA LEU A 31 19.01 12.65 12.39
C LEU A 31 18.09 13.88 12.46
N ARG A 32 17.77 14.44 11.30
CA ARG A 32 16.81 15.54 11.16
C ARG A 32 15.63 15.07 10.34
N SER A 33 14.42 15.35 10.80
CA SER A 33 13.19 15.20 10.04
C SER A 33 12.41 16.50 10.03
N SER A 34 11.45 16.62 9.11
CA SER A 34 10.35 17.57 9.26
C SER A 34 9.50 17.22 10.48
N SER A 35 8.63 18.15 10.86
CA SER A 35 7.60 17.89 11.87
C SER A 35 6.75 16.67 11.46
N PRO A 36 6.45 15.76 12.40
CA PRO A 36 5.52 14.67 12.16
C PRO A 36 4.14 15.22 11.78
N GLU A 37 3.57 14.69 10.71
CA GLU A 37 2.23 15.06 10.23
C GLU A 37 1.28 13.87 10.36
N ARG A 38 0.05 14.16 10.80
CA ARG A 38 -1.02 13.17 10.77
C ARG A 38 -1.72 13.23 9.42
N THR A 39 -1.63 12.15 8.66
CA THR A 39 -2.36 11.98 7.41
C THR A 39 -3.43 10.91 7.56
N PHE A 40 -4.52 11.05 6.81
CA PHE A 40 -5.57 10.04 6.75
C PHE A 40 -5.48 9.30 5.42
N HIS A 41 -5.63 7.98 5.50
CA HIS A 41 -5.63 7.09 4.36
C HIS A 41 -6.81 6.13 4.43
N ARG A 42 -7.44 5.92 3.28
CA ARG A 42 -8.37 4.80 3.05
C ARG A 42 -7.67 3.75 2.22
N ASP A 43 -7.46 2.57 2.81
CA ASP A 43 -6.88 1.41 2.15
C ASP A 43 -8.00 0.44 1.76
N ILE A 44 -8.11 0.15 0.46
CA ILE A 44 -9.05 -0.83 -0.09
C ILE A 44 -8.25 -2.00 -0.62
N TYR A 45 -8.54 -3.20 -0.14
CA TYR A 45 -7.91 -4.44 -0.57
C TYR A 45 -8.81 -5.17 -1.56
N TYR A 46 -8.21 -5.56 -2.69
CA TYR A 46 -8.91 -6.24 -3.77
C TYR A 46 -8.39 -7.66 -3.94
N ASP A 47 -9.32 -8.58 -4.17
CA ASP A 47 -9.05 -9.96 -4.57
C ASP A 47 -10.22 -10.45 -5.43
N THR A 48 -10.13 -11.65 -5.99
CA THR A 48 -11.29 -12.30 -6.59
C THR A 48 -12.23 -12.83 -5.52
N ALA A 49 -13.49 -13.10 -5.87
CA ALA A 49 -14.48 -13.68 -4.96
C ALA A 49 -14.01 -14.99 -4.29
N ASP A 50 -13.15 -15.76 -4.96
CA ASP A 50 -12.56 -16.99 -4.43
C ASP A 50 -11.19 -16.78 -3.75
N CYS A 51 -10.72 -15.54 -3.61
CA CYS A 51 -9.44 -15.18 -2.98
C CYS A 51 -8.19 -15.71 -3.75
N ALA A 52 -8.21 -15.71 -5.08
CA ALA A 52 -7.15 -16.28 -5.90
C ALA A 52 -5.79 -15.56 -5.74
N LEU A 53 -5.78 -14.23 -5.56
CA LEU A 53 -4.55 -13.48 -5.34
C LEU A 53 -3.93 -13.84 -3.98
N SER A 54 -4.72 -13.78 -2.90
CA SER A 54 -4.20 -14.08 -1.56
C SER A 54 -3.75 -15.53 -1.40
N ARG A 55 -4.46 -16.50 -2.00
CA ARG A 55 -4.01 -17.91 -2.06
C ARG A 55 -2.66 -18.08 -2.77
N SER A 56 -2.34 -17.22 -3.73
CA SER A 56 -1.04 -17.18 -4.40
C SER A 56 -0.03 -16.27 -3.71
N GLY A 57 -0.32 -15.77 -2.51
CA GLY A 57 0.57 -14.90 -1.75
C GLY A 57 0.67 -13.47 -2.30
N VAL A 58 -0.25 -13.09 -3.19
CA VAL A 58 -0.33 -11.76 -3.80
C VAL A 58 -1.28 -10.88 -2.98
N THR A 59 -0.98 -9.59 -2.88
CA THR A 59 -1.90 -8.58 -2.30
C THR A 59 -2.06 -7.42 -3.27
N CYS A 60 -3.30 -7.05 -3.56
CA CYS A 60 -3.65 -5.85 -4.30
C CYS A 60 -4.31 -4.83 -3.37
N ARG A 61 -3.78 -3.61 -3.31
CA ARG A 61 -4.29 -2.54 -2.46
C ARG A 61 -4.33 -1.22 -3.20
N LEU A 62 -5.48 -0.54 -3.17
CA LEU A 62 -5.61 0.86 -3.55
C LEU A 62 -5.66 1.71 -2.28
N ARG A 63 -4.67 2.60 -2.11
CA ARG A 63 -4.64 3.61 -1.05
C ARG A 63 -5.12 4.93 -1.60
N GLN A 64 -6.04 5.58 -0.89
CA GLN A 64 -6.49 6.95 -1.17
C GLN A 64 -6.08 7.84 0.02
N GLY A 65 -5.29 8.89 -0.23
CA GLY A 65 -4.94 9.89 0.77
C GLY A 65 -5.95 11.04 0.82
N SER A 66 -5.96 11.78 1.91
CA SER A 66 -6.74 13.02 2.06
C SER A 66 -6.29 14.16 1.13
N ASP A 67 -5.13 14.02 0.50
CA ASP A 67 -4.56 14.92 -0.50
C ASP A 67 -4.98 14.54 -1.94
N ASP A 68 -6.03 13.72 -2.07
CA ASP A 68 -6.53 13.12 -3.31
C ASP A 68 -5.50 12.26 -4.07
N ARG A 69 -4.33 11.98 -3.48
CA ARG A 69 -3.36 11.08 -4.08
C ARG A 69 -3.82 9.64 -3.92
N ARG A 70 -3.73 8.90 -5.02
CA ARG A 70 -4.07 7.48 -5.07
C ARG A 70 -2.85 6.67 -5.43
N MET A 71 -2.67 5.56 -4.73
CA MET A 71 -1.54 4.67 -4.92
C MET A 71 -2.06 3.24 -5.06
N LEU A 72 -1.83 2.64 -6.22
CA LEU A 72 -2.03 1.21 -6.42
C LEU A 72 -0.76 0.47 -6.02
N THR A 73 -0.87 -0.41 -5.02
CA THR A 73 0.20 -1.28 -4.54
C THR A 73 -0.14 -2.73 -4.87
N LEU A 74 0.78 -3.39 -5.57
CA LEU A 74 0.79 -4.85 -5.77
C LEU A 74 1.98 -5.44 -5.01
N THR A 75 1.74 -6.43 -4.16
CA THR A 75 2.80 -7.15 -3.46
C THR A 75 2.77 -8.60 -3.92
N LEU A 76 3.91 -9.08 -4.44
CA LEU A 76 4.08 -10.43 -4.98
C LEU A 76 4.95 -11.27 -4.04
N PRO A 77 4.74 -12.60 -3.98
CA PRO A 77 5.71 -13.48 -3.33
C PRO A 77 7.03 -13.48 -4.12
N SER A 78 8.15 -13.52 -3.41
CA SER A 78 9.48 -13.80 -3.99
C SER A 78 10.26 -14.70 -3.03
N ALA A 79 11.27 -15.41 -3.56
CA ALA A 79 11.98 -16.49 -2.87
C ALA A 79 12.68 -16.05 -1.57
N GLN A 80 13.06 -14.77 -1.45
CA GLN A 80 13.68 -14.23 -0.23
C GLN A 80 12.87 -13.10 0.43
N GLU A 81 12.05 -12.36 -0.32
CA GLU A 81 11.36 -11.17 0.18
C GLU A 81 10.00 -10.99 -0.53
N ARG A 82 9.13 -10.11 -0.02
CA ARG A 82 7.90 -9.69 -0.74
C ARG A 82 8.23 -8.57 -1.72
N LEU A 83 8.00 -8.78 -3.02
CA LEU A 83 8.29 -7.78 -4.03
C LEU A 83 7.12 -6.79 -4.14
N ARG A 84 7.37 -5.54 -3.77
CA ARG A 84 6.37 -4.48 -3.78
C ARG A 84 6.49 -3.60 -5.03
N HIS A 85 5.38 -3.45 -5.75
CA HIS A 85 5.24 -2.55 -6.88
C HIS A 85 4.18 -1.50 -6.54
N ASP A 86 4.58 -0.23 -6.46
CA ASP A 86 3.58 0.84 -6.36
C ASP A 86 3.56 1.71 -7.60
N SER A 87 2.38 2.21 -7.92
CA SER A 87 2.16 3.23 -8.94
C SER A 87 1.16 4.26 -8.44
N VAL A 88 1.51 5.53 -8.60
CA VAL A 88 0.53 6.60 -8.45
C VAL A 88 -0.49 6.44 -9.57
N VAL A 89 -1.77 6.54 -9.23
CA VAL A 89 -2.89 6.45 -10.18
C VAL A 89 -3.70 7.74 -10.09
N THR A 90 -4.30 8.16 -11.20
CA THR A 90 -5.00 9.44 -11.32
C THR A 90 -6.50 9.27 -11.46
N GLU A 91 -6.92 8.07 -11.86
CA GLU A 91 -8.30 7.66 -12.06
C GLU A 91 -9.11 7.81 -10.75
N LEU A 92 -10.35 8.28 -10.88
CA LEU A 92 -11.26 8.49 -9.74
C LEU A 92 -11.93 7.18 -9.34
N ASP A 93 -12.39 6.41 -10.34
CA ASP A 93 -12.99 5.11 -10.14
C ASP A 93 -11.89 4.08 -9.81
N PRO A 94 -12.03 3.33 -8.70
CA PRO A 94 -11.15 2.21 -8.40
C PRO A 94 -11.07 1.17 -9.53
N ALA A 95 -12.17 0.88 -10.22
CA ALA A 95 -12.19 -0.07 -11.33
C ALA A 95 -11.25 0.38 -12.46
N ASP A 96 -11.30 1.65 -12.82
CA ASP A 96 -10.41 2.25 -13.81
C ASP A 96 -8.95 2.22 -13.35
N SER A 97 -8.70 2.50 -12.05
CA SER A 97 -7.36 2.44 -11.46
C SER A 97 -6.74 1.03 -11.56
N LEU A 98 -7.55 -0.02 -11.36
CA LEU A 98 -7.14 -1.42 -11.43
C LEU A 98 -6.93 -1.89 -12.87
N ALA A 99 -7.75 -1.39 -13.81
CA ALA A 99 -7.70 -1.73 -15.22
C ALA A 99 -6.73 -0.86 -16.04
N GLY A 100 -6.19 0.21 -15.47
CA GLY A 100 -5.40 1.23 -16.16
C GLY A 100 -3.99 0.81 -16.60
N GLU A 101 -3.20 1.80 -17.03
CA GLU A 101 -1.89 1.60 -17.68
C GLU A 101 -0.68 1.75 -16.73
N SER A 102 -0.95 2.01 -15.45
CA SER A 102 0.08 2.11 -14.42
C SER A 102 0.93 0.83 -14.35
N ALA A 103 2.19 0.94 -13.92
CA ALA A 103 3.08 -0.21 -13.88
C ALA A 103 2.59 -1.33 -12.94
N ALA A 104 1.87 -0.97 -11.88
CA ALA A 104 1.19 -1.92 -10.99
C ALA A 104 -0.06 -2.53 -11.65
N ALA A 105 -0.89 -1.73 -12.32
CA ALA A 105 -2.09 -2.21 -13.01
C ALA A 105 -1.77 -3.18 -14.18
N ARG A 106 -0.73 -2.88 -14.97
CA ARG A 106 -0.23 -3.79 -16.01
C ARG A 106 0.22 -5.14 -15.45
N ARG A 107 0.87 -5.15 -14.28
CA ARG A 107 1.25 -6.39 -13.60
C ARG A 107 0.04 -7.14 -13.07
N LEU A 108 -0.90 -6.43 -12.44
CA LEU A 108 -2.14 -7.00 -11.95
C LEU A 108 -2.92 -7.71 -13.07
N ARG A 109 -3.05 -7.08 -14.25
CA ARG A 109 -3.68 -7.68 -15.45
C ARG A 109 -3.00 -8.95 -15.95
N GLY A 110 -1.70 -9.11 -15.69
CA GLY A 110 -0.98 -10.35 -15.99
C GLY A 110 -1.29 -11.50 -15.03
N LEU A 111 -1.95 -11.23 -13.89
CA LEU A 111 -2.29 -12.22 -12.86
C LEU A 111 -3.79 -12.54 -12.83
N VAL A 112 -4.64 -11.53 -13.07
CA VAL A 112 -6.09 -11.64 -12.95
C VAL A 112 -6.78 -10.63 -13.87
N GLN A 113 -7.99 -10.96 -14.34
CA GLN A 113 -8.82 -10.00 -15.04
C GLN A 113 -9.36 -8.97 -14.03
N PRO A 114 -9.11 -7.65 -14.20
CA PRO A 114 -9.53 -6.65 -13.21
C PRO A 114 -11.03 -6.62 -12.93
N ALA A 115 -11.86 -6.99 -13.91
CA ALA A 115 -13.31 -7.08 -13.75
C ALA A 115 -13.77 -8.19 -12.77
N GLN A 116 -12.88 -9.13 -12.40
CA GLN A 116 -13.16 -10.17 -11.41
C GLN A 116 -12.77 -9.75 -9.98
N LEU A 117 -12.19 -8.56 -9.81
CA LEU A 117 -11.75 -8.07 -8.52
C LEU A 117 -12.90 -7.41 -7.76
N GLU A 118 -13.00 -7.76 -6.48
CA GLU A 118 -13.95 -7.23 -5.53
C GLU A 118 -13.22 -6.61 -4.35
N ALA A 119 -13.79 -5.56 -3.77
CA ALA A 119 -13.27 -4.95 -2.56
C ALA A 119 -13.60 -5.84 -1.35
N LEU A 120 -12.62 -6.61 -0.86
CA LEU A 120 -12.83 -7.54 0.25
C LEU A 120 -12.69 -6.89 1.63
N ALA A 121 -11.85 -5.87 1.75
CA ALA A 121 -11.63 -5.18 3.01
C ALA A 121 -11.32 -3.70 2.79
N GLN A 122 -11.79 -2.88 3.74
CA GLN A 122 -11.53 -1.45 3.77
C GLN A 122 -11.05 -1.04 5.15
N LEU A 123 -9.92 -0.33 5.20
CA LEU A 123 -9.31 0.17 6.42
C LEU A 123 -9.15 1.68 6.33
N HIS A 124 -9.43 2.36 7.43
CA HIS A 124 -9.19 3.80 7.60
C HIS A 124 -8.07 3.96 8.61
N THR A 125 -6.95 4.56 8.20
CA THR A 125 -5.73 4.72 9.01
C THR A 125 -5.29 6.16 9.05
#